data_AF-A0A7K1CMS8-F1
#
_entry.id   AF-A0A7K1CMS8-F1
#
_cell.length_a   1.000
_cell.length_b   1.000
_cell.length_c   1.000
_cell.angle_alpha   90.00
_cell.angle_beta   90.00
_cell.angle_gamma   90.00
#
_symmetry.space_group_name_H-M   'P 1'
#
loop_
_entity.id
_entity.type
_entity.pdbx_description
1 polymer ?
#
loop_
_entity_poly.entity_id
_entity_poly.type
_entity_poly.pdbx_seq_one_letter_code
_entity_poly.pdbx_strand_id
1 'polypeptide(L)' 'MEKFPAMKSKMVLRVLMREPLNYSILRQRGSHRILVSSHFPRILYSYHDVVELSGSEVRALLMNQIGLSHTAAMEVIQ' A
#
# COMPACT_ATOMS: atom_id res chain seq x y z
N MET A 1 3.23 -3.27 -20.29
CA MET A 1 3.38 -3.11 -18.83
C MET A 1 2.58 -4.20 -18.16
N GLU A 2 3.18 -4.88 -17.18
CA GLU A 2 2.49 -5.90 -16.40
C GLU A 2 1.30 -5.29 -15.65
N LYS A 3 0.19 -6.04 -15.59
CA LYS A 3 -1.02 -5.60 -14.90
C LYS A 3 -0.88 -5.88 -13.41
N PHE A 4 -1.13 -4.88 -12.58
CA PHE A 4 -1.23 -5.06 -11.14
C PHE A 4 -2.42 -5.97 -10.81
N PRO A 5 -2.26 -6.97 -9.93
CA PRO A 5 -3.35 -7.81 -9.48
C PRO A 5 -4.32 -7.03 -8.58
N ALA A 6 -5.58 -7.47 -8.55
CA ALA A 6 -6.49 -7.06 -7.49
C ALA A 6 -6.09 -7.74 -6.17
N MET A 7 -6.21 -7.03 -5.06
CA MET A 7 -5.74 -7.52 -3.76
C MET A 7 -6.66 -7.09 -2.62
N LYS A 8 -6.88 -7.97 -1.64
CA LYS A 8 -7.57 -7.58 -0.41
C LYS A 8 -6.80 -6.47 0.30
N SER A 9 -7.53 -5.48 0.82
CA SER A 9 -6.98 -4.35 1.56
C SER A 9 -6.05 -4.80 2.69
N LYS A 10 -6.46 -5.81 3.46
CA LYS A 10 -5.62 -6.39 4.51
C LYS A 10 -4.27 -6.92 4.01
N MET A 11 -4.23 -7.47 2.79
CA MET A 11 -2.98 -7.96 2.17
C MET A 11 -2.10 -6.79 1.72
N VAL A 12 -2.69 -5.76 1.12
CA VAL A 12 -1.97 -4.54 0.75
C VAL A 12 -1.36 -3.88 1.99
N LEU A 13 -2.10 -3.79 3.09
CA LEU A 13 -1.56 -3.27 4.34
C LEU A 13 -0.35 -4.07 4.83
N ARG A 14 -0.41 -5.40 4.78
CA ARG A 14 0.73 -6.27 5.14
C ARG A 14 1.94 -6.00 4.27
N VAL A 15 1.75 -5.78 2.96
CA VAL A 15 2.82 -5.39 2.03
C VAL A 15 3.46 -4.07 2.45
N LEU A 16 2.65 -3.06 2.79
CA LEU A 16 3.16 -1.77 3.23
C LEU A 16 3.99 -1.89 4.52
N MET A 17 3.59 -2.77 5.43
CA MET A 17 4.24 -2.92 6.74
C MET A 17 5.50 -3.80 6.73
N ARG A 18 5.75 -4.59 5.67
CA ARG A 18 6.95 -5.43 5.55
C ARG A 18 8.07 -4.72 4.81
N GLU A 19 9.27 -5.31 4.87
CA GLU A 19 10.39 -4.88 4.03
C GLU A 19 10.02 -4.97 2.53
N PRO A 20 10.48 -4.01 1.71
CA PRO A 20 11.35 -2.88 2.04
C PRO A 20 10.61 -1.62 2.52
N LEU A 21 9.27 -1.61 2.54
CA LEU A 21 8.47 -0.41 2.75
C LEU A 21 8.41 0.02 4.22
N ASN A 22 8.38 -0.96 5.14
CA ASN A 22 8.51 -0.77 6.59
C ASN A 22 7.60 0.33 7.16
N TYR A 23 6.37 0.44 6.65
CA TYR A 23 5.39 1.36 7.22
C TYR A 23 4.92 0.88 8.60
N SER A 24 4.71 1.83 9.50
CA SER A 24 4.09 1.62 10.81
C SER A 24 2.82 2.45 10.94
N ILE A 25 1.88 2.00 11.76
CA ILE A 25 0.65 2.73 12.03
C ILE A 25 0.95 3.83 13.05
N LEU A 26 0.91 5.08 12.61
CA LEU A 26 1.02 6.24 13.50
C LEU A 26 -0.29 6.49 14.26
N ARG A 27 -1.43 6.31 13.59
CA ARG A 27 -2.77 6.55 14.15
C ARG A 27 -3.80 5.69 13.44
N GLN A 28 -4.80 5.22 14.17
CA GLN A 28 -5.98 4.55 13.61
C GLN A 28 -7.27 5.11 14.20
N ARG A 29 -8.27 5.38 13.33
CA ARG A 29 -9.65 5.70 13.71
C ARG A 29 -10.61 4.97 12.77
N GLY A 30 -11.25 3.91 13.24
CA GLY A 30 -12.00 3.01 12.37
C GLY A 30 -11.08 2.36 11.33
N SER A 31 -11.49 2.36 10.06
CA SER A 31 -10.69 1.87 8.93
C SER A 31 -9.59 2.82 8.49
N HIS A 32 -9.61 4.08 8.91
CA HIS A 32 -8.60 5.07 8.53
C HIS A 32 -7.33 4.88 9.36
N ARG A 33 -6.22 4.60 8.67
CA ARG A 33 -4.88 4.44 9.26
C ARG A 33 -3.94 5.48 8.66
N ILE A 34 -3.23 6.22 9.50
CA ILE A 34 -2.09 7.05 9.06
C ILE A 34 -0.86 6.17 9.17
N LEU A 35 -0.17 5.97 8.03
CA LEU A 35 1.03 5.15 7.95
C LEU A 35 2.25 6.04 7.76
N VAL A 36 3.34 5.73 8.46
CA VAL A 36 4.63 6.42 8.35
C VAL A 36 5.75 5.42 8.12
N SER A 37 6.74 5.83 7.32
CA SER A 37 7.98 5.09 7.06
C SER A 37 9.16 6.06 7.18
N SER A 38 10.36 5.54 7.44
CA SER A 38 11.60 6.33 7.43
C SER A 38 12.03 6.75 6.02
N HIS A 39 11.64 5.98 4.99
CA HIS A 39 12.12 6.14 3.62
C HIS A 39 11.06 6.63 2.65
N PHE A 40 9.78 6.58 3.04
CA PHE A 40 8.66 6.87 2.15
C PHE A 40 7.70 7.91 2.74
N PRO A 41 6.94 8.64 1.90
CA PRO A 41 6.00 9.65 2.36
C PRO A 41 4.96 9.09 3.33
N ARG A 42 4.48 9.93 4.24
CA ARG A 42 3.32 9.61 5.08
C ARG A 42 2.08 9.44 4.19
N ILE A 43 1.35 8.33 4.36
CA ILE A 43 0.12 8.04 3.61
C ILE A 43 -1.08 7.86 4.53
N LEU A 44 -2.26 8.22 4.02
CA LEU A 44 -3.55 7.90 4.63
C LEU A 44 -4.12 6.66 3.96
N TYR A 45 -4.18 5.56 4.70
CA TYR A 45 -4.74 4.30 4.25
C TYR A 45 -6.17 4.12 4.78
N SER A 46 -7.17 4.38 3.93
CA SER A 46 -8.59 4.49 4.31
C SER A 46 -9.46 3.36 3.79
N TYR A 47 -8.95 2.13 3.80
CA TYR A 47 -9.67 0.96 3.30
C TYR A 47 -10.13 0.06 4.45
N HIS A 48 -11.35 -0.46 4.35
CA HIS A 48 -11.82 -1.51 5.25
C HIS A 48 -11.12 -2.83 4.90
N ASP A 49 -10.69 -3.60 5.90
CA ASP A 49 -9.84 -4.78 5.69
C ASP A 49 -10.44 -5.85 4.74
N VAL A 50 -11.77 -5.89 4.60
CA VAL A 50 -12.52 -6.85 3.77
C VAL A 50 -12.60 -6.45 2.30
N VAL A 51 -12.34 -5.18 1.95
CA VAL A 51 -12.49 -4.70 0.58
C VAL A 51 -11.36 -5.20 -0.30
N GLU A 52 -11.66 -5.34 -1.58
CA GLU A 52 -10.67 -5.66 -2.60
C GLU A 52 -10.33 -4.38 -3.34
N LEU A 53 -9.03 -4.06 -3.40
CA LEU A 53 -8.51 -2.99 -4.23
C LEU A 53 -8.31 -3.57 -5.62
N SER A 54 -8.83 -2.87 -6.63
CA SER A 54 -8.53 -3.13 -8.02
C SER A 54 -7.03 -2.96 -8.31
N GLY A 55 -6.53 -3.60 -9.36
CA GLY A 55 -5.14 -3.42 -9.78
C GLY A 55 -4.76 -1.95 -10.05
N SER A 56 -5.71 -1.15 -10.54
CA SER A 56 -5.53 0.29 -10.71
C SER A 56 -5.35 1.04 -9.39
N GLU A 57 -6.07 0.67 -8.33
CA GLU A 57 -5.93 1.26 -7.00
C GLU A 57 -4.62 0.85 -6.34
N VAL A 58 -4.24 -0.43 -6.44
CA VAL A 58 -2.93 -0.92 -5.97
C VAL A 58 -1.80 -0.15 -6.66
N ARG A 59 -1.87 -0.01 -7.99
CA ARG A 59 -0.91 0.78 -8.76
C ARG A 59 -0.87 2.24 -8.32
N ALA A 60 -2.03 2.89 -8.16
CA ALA A 60 -2.10 4.29 -7.76
C ALA A 60 -1.51 4.51 -6.37
N LEU A 61 -1.74 3.60 -5.42
CA LEU A 61 -1.14 3.64 -4.09
C LEU A 61 0.39 3.51 -4.16
N LEU A 62 0.90 2.45 -4.78
CA LEU A 62 2.34 2.16 -4.78
C LEU A 62 3.15 3.14 -5.61
N MET A 63 2.65 3.53 -6.79
CA MET A 63 3.41 4.39 -7.70
C MET A 63 3.10 5.87 -7.46
N ASN A 64 1.83 6.25 -7.38
CA ASN A 64 1.47 7.68 -7.36
C ASN A 64 1.53 8.27 -5.94
N GLN A 65 1.15 7.51 -4.90
CA GLN A 65 1.17 8.02 -3.53
C GLN A 65 2.52 7.77 -2.84
N ILE A 66 3.09 6.58 -3.01
CA ILE A 66 4.37 6.21 -2.35
C ILE A 66 5.58 6.61 -3.20
N GLY A 67 5.45 6.60 -4.54
CA GLY A 67 6.52 7.00 -5.45
C GLY A 67 7.41 5.86 -5.95
N LEU A 68 6.95 4.60 -5.86
CA LEU A 68 7.72 3.46 -6.38
C LEU A 68 7.77 3.46 -7.91
N SER A 69 8.88 2.97 -8.46
CA SER A 69 8.94 2.59 -9.87
C SER A 69 8.01 1.41 -10.16
N HIS A 70 7.65 1.19 -11.42
CA HIS A 70 6.80 0.06 -11.80
C HIS A 70 7.40 -1.28 -11.35
N THR A 71 8.71 -1.49 -11.57
CA THR A 71 9.44 -2.68 -11.15
C THR A 71 9.40 -2.88 -9.64
N ALA A 72 9.77 -1.86 -8.86
CA ALA A 72 9.77 -1.96 -7.40
C ALA A 72 8.35 -2.19 -6.85
N ALA A 73 7.34 -1.57 -7.46
CA ALA A 73 5.94 -1.76 -7.07
C ALA A 73 5.44 -3.19 -7.34
N MET A 74 5.91 -3.84 -8.42
CA MET A 74 5.59 -5.24 -8.71
C MET A 74 6.32 -6.19 -7.76
N GLU A 75 7.60 -5.93 -7.45
CA GLU A 75 8.41 -6.75 -6.53
C GLU A 75 7.79 -6.82 -5.13
N VAL A 76 7.26 -5.71 -4.60
CA VAL A 76 6.72 -5.69 -3.23
C VAL A 76 5.37 -6.38 -3.08
N ILE A 77 4.64 -6.66 -4.17
CA ILE A 77 3.32 -7.32 -4.13
C ILE A 77 3.34 -8.78 -4.57
N GLN A 78 4.48 -9.28 -5.05
CA GLN A 78 4.74 -10.71 -5.23
C GLN A 78 4.99 -11.39 -3.87
#